data_AF-A0A838HE55-F1
#
_entry.id   AF-A0A838HE55-F1
#
_cell.length_a   1.000
_cell.length_b   1.000
_cell.length_c   1.000
_cell.angle_alpha   90.00
_cell.angle_beta   90.00
_cell.angle_gamma   90.00
#
_symmetry.space_group_name_H-M   'P 1'
#
loop_
_entity.id
_entity.type
_entity.pdbx_description
1 polymer ?
#
loop_
_entity_poly.entity_id
_entity_poly.type
_entity_poly.pdbx_seq_one_letter_code
_entity_poly.pdbx_strand_id
1 'polypeptide(L)'
;MSFVAMSQAALSRSRKRNDGDVQDAAEEAPSDESPLQKIVRYIPSEAITLYVVAVAAVPPIVRSTEAKVCETVSFTPRWWLFGAFALLLTPLLLVLIHANTAKQEKQPFRLPRAEMAIAVFAFSTWAFAIPETPFEDFCWYDGKYAALLLLLVTVFLSRVAPLLTRD
;
A
#
# COMPACT_ATOMS: atom_id res chain seq x y z
N MET A 1 -27.61 18.36 -65.94
CA MET A 1 -27.89 18.58 -64.51
C MET A 1 -28.34 17.29 -63.82
N SER A 2 -27.56 16.20 -63.79
CA SER A 2 -27.97 15.01 -62.98
C SER A 2 -26.85 13.96 -62.81
N PHE A 3 -25.79 14.30 -62.07
CA PHE A 3 -24.83 13.29 -61.57
C PHE A 3 -24.33 13.61 -60.15
N VAL A 4 -24.39 14.87 -59.74
CA VAL A 4 -23.98 15.31 -58.39
C VAL A 4 -24.99 14.90 -57.30
N ALA A 5 -26.29 14.84 -57.62
CA ALA A 5 -27.33 14.47 -56.64
C ALA A 5 -27.31 12.98 -56.25
N MET A 6 -26.79 12.10 -57.11
CA MET A 6 -26.81 10.65 -56.86
C MET A 6 -25.67 10.20 -55.92
N SER A 7 -24.57 10.95 -55.86
CA SER A 7 -23.44 10.70 -54.96
C SER A 7 -23.78 11.00 -53.49
N GLN A 8 -24.55 12.06 -53.22
CA GLN A 8 -24.95 12.41 -51.85
C GLN A 8 -26.01 11.46 -51.28
N ALA A 9 -26.86 10.85 -52.12
CA ALA A 9 -27.86 9.89 -51.68
C ALA A 9 -27.24 8.52 -51.30
N ALA A 10 -26.11 8.14 -51.91
CA ALA A 10 -25.39 6.90 -51.59
C ALA A 10 -24.65 7.02 -50.24
N LEU A 11 -24.07 8.18 -49.94
CA LEU A 11 -23.35 8.41 -48.68
C LEU A 11 -24.28 8.55 -47.46
N SER A 12 -25.50 9.08 -47.62
CA SER A 12 -26.44 9.21 -46.51
C SER A 12 -27.06 7.87 -46.09
N ARG A 13 -27.21 6.91 -47.01
CA ARG A 13 -27.62 5.53 -46.69
C ARG A 13 -26.52 4.72 -45.99
N SER A 14 -25.25 4.96 -46.34
CA SER A 14 -24.13 4.29 -45.67
C SER A 14 -23.95 4.77 -44.23
N ARG A 15 -24.28 6.04 -43.94
CA ARG A 15 -24.20 6.58 -42.57
C ARG A 15 -25.32 6.04 -41.67
N LYS A 16 -26.54 5.90 -42.20
CA LYS A 16 -27.70 5.46 -41.43
C LYS A 16 -27.77 3.94 -41.16
N ARG A 17 -26.91 3.14 -41.80
CA ARG A 17 -26.79 1.69 -41.58
C ARG A 17 -25.70 1.32 -40.57
N ASN A 18 -25.05 2.30 -39.94
CA ASN A 18 -24.01 2.05 -38.95
C ASN A 18 -24.41 2.45 -37.52
N ASP A 19 -25.66 2.88 -37.32
CA ASP A 19 -26.18 3.35 -36.02
C ASP A 19 -27.07 2.31 -35.31
N GLY A 20 -27.13 1.07 -35.80
CA GLY A 20 -28.14 0.08 -35.37
C GLY A 20 -27.64 -1.28 -34.88
N ASP A 21 -26.34 -1.57 -34.89
CA ASP A 21 -25.80 -2.91 -34.56
C ASP A 21 -24.40 -2.86 -33.94
N VAL A 22 -24.13 -1.88 -33.08
CA VAL A 22 -23.01 -1.95 -32.12
C VAL A 22 -23.53 -1.59 -30.73
N GLN A 23 -24.53 -2.35 -30.31
CA GLN A 23 -24.85 -2.55 -28.91
C GLN A 23 -24.73 -4.06 -28.68
N ASP A 24 -24.04 -4.43 -27.60
CA ASP A 24 -23.76 -5.80 -27.14
C ASP A 24 -22.49 -6.47 -27.70
N ALA A 25 -21.34 -6.03 -27.18
CA ALA A 25 -20.30 -6.91 -26.58
C ALA A 25 -19.08 -6.09 -26.12
N ALA A 26 -19.29 -4.94 -25.49
CA ALA A 26 -18.40 -4.54 -24.41
C ALA A 26 -19.09 -5.04 -23.14
N GLU A 27 -18.94 -6.33 -22.89
CA GLU A 27 -19.02 -6.85 -21.53
C GLU A 27 -18.00 -6.01 -20.75
N GLU A 28 -18.49 -4.99 -20.04
CA GLU A 28 -17.75 -4.40 -18.92
C GLU A 28 -17.53 -5.58 -17.97
N ALA A 29 -16.44 -6.29 -18.20
CA ALA A 29 -15.89 -7.19 -17.21
C ALA A 29 -15.89 -6.36 -15.92
N PRO A 30 -16.50 -6.83 -14.82
CA PRO A 30 -16.37 -6.16 -13.55
C PRO A 30 -14.88 -5.88 -13.40
N SER A 31 -14.51 -4.62 -13.19
CA SER A 31 -13.13 -4.23 -12.99
C SER A 31 -12.71 -4.86 -11.67
N ASP A 32 -12.40 -6.15 -11.72
CA ASP A 32 -11.79 -6.93 -10.66
C ASP A 32 -10.45 -6.25 -10.49
N GLU A 33 -10.41 -5.29 -9.56
CA GLU A 33 -9.19 -4.68 -9.09
C GLU A 33 -8.18 -5.80 -8.94
N SER A 34 -7.07 -5.69 -9.69
CA SER A 34 -6.04 -6.72 -9.72
C SER A 34 -5.75 -7.12 -8.27
N PRO A 35 -5.70 -8.42 -7.92
CA PRO A 35 -5.36 -8.86 -6.56
C PRO A 35 -4.08 -8.20 -6.05
N LEU A 36 -3.18 -7.83 -6.97
CA LEU A 36 -1.97 -7.07 -6.72
C LEU A 36 -2.24 -5.61 -6.31
N GLN A 37 -3.21 -4.92 -6.92
CA GLN A 37 -3.66 -3.60 -6.47
C GLN A 37 -4.29 -3.63 -5.08
N LYS A 38 -5.06 -4.68 -4.76
CA LYS A 38 -5.59 -4.87 -3.39
C LYS A 38 -4.48 -5.06 -2.38
N ILE A 39 -3.45 -5.86 -2.69
CA ILE A 39 -2.29 -6.08 -1.80
C ILE A 39 -1.46 -4.81 -1.61
N VAL A 40 -1.18 -4.07 -2.69
CA VAL A 40 -0.38 -2.83 -2.63
C VAL A 40 -1.10 -1.75 -1.82
N ARG A 41 -2.45 -1.75 -1.81
CA ARG A 41 -3.25 -0.83 -0.99
C ARG A 41 -2.99 -0.95 0.51
N TYR A 42 -2.57 -2.13 0.99
CA TYR A 42 -2.36 -2.40 2.42
C TYR A 42 -0.92 -2.18 2.88
N ILE A 43 0.04 -1.99 1.96
CA ILE A 43 1.42 -1.72 2.31
C ILE A 43 1.65 -0.22 2.16
N PRO A 44 1.71 0.56 3.26
CA PRO A 44 2.02 1.98 3.19
C PRO A 44 3.51 2.15 2.89
N SER A 45 3.88 1.93 1.63
CA SER A 45 5.25 2.15 1.13
C SER A 45 5.69 3.59 1.39
N GLU A 46 4.76 4.55 1.34
CA GLU A 46 4.94 5.94 1.75
C GLU A 46 5.36 6.06 3.23
N ALA A 47 4.71 5.34 4.14
CA ALA A 47 5.10 5.37 5.56
C ALA A 47 6.48 4.76 5.77
N ILE A 48 6.80 3.65 5.09
CA ILE A 48 8.10 2.97 5.21
C ILE A 48 9.20 3.87 4.66
N THR A 49 9.02 4.47 3.49
CA THR A 49 10.01 5.38 2.89
C THR A 49 10.27 6.60 3.76
N LEU A 50 9.22 7.26 4.24
CA LEU A 50 9.36 8.37 5.18
C LEU A 50 10.02 7.94 6.49
N TYR A 51 9.73 6.73 6.97
CA TYR A 51 10.37 6.19 8.17
C TYR A 51 11.87 5.95 7.97
N VAL A 52 12.27 5.33 6.85
CA VAL A 52 13.69 5.13 6.50
C VAL A 52 14.43 6.47 6.43
N VAL A 53 13.83 7.48 5.81
CA VAL A 53 14.40 8.83 5.76
C VAL A 53 14.53 9.44 7.16
N ALA A 54 13.53 9.26 8.00
CA ALA A 54 13.56 9.75 9.39
C ALA A 54 14.64 9.05 10.22
N VAL A 55 14.80 7.73 10.07
CA VAL A 55 15.88 6.97 10.72
C VAL A 55 17.25 7.44 10.24
N ALA A 56 17.42 7.67 8.94
CA ALA A 56 18.66 8.17 8.35
C ALA A 56 19.04 9.59 8.81
N ALA A 57 18.09 10.37 9.33
CA ALA A 57 18.33 11.69 9.90
C ALA A 57 18.81 11.64 11.36
N VAL A 58 18.71 10.50 12.04
CA VAL A 58 19.20 10.31 13.42
C VAL A 58 20.70 9.97 13.38
N PRO A 59 21.52 10.42 14.35
CA PRO A 59 22.93 10.04 14.42
C PRO A 59 23.12 8.52 14.35
N PRO A 60 24.08 8.02 13.54
CA PRO A 60 24.26 6.60 13.31
C PRO A 60 24.70 5.86 14.57
N ILE A 61 24.42 4.56 14.63
CA ILE A 61 24.84 3.71 15.74
C ILE A 61 26.34 3.42 15.57
N VAL A 62 27.15 4.00 16.45
CA VAL A 62 28.59 3.70 16.49
C VAL A 62 28.79 2.36 17.18
N ARG A 63 29.15 1.34 16.41
CA ARG A 63 29.38 -0.01 16.93
C ARG A 63 30.80 -0.13 17.47
N SER A 64 30.93 -0.48 18.74
CA SER A 64 32.21 -0.85 19.36
C SER A 64 32.49 -2.34 19.17
N THR A 65 33.76 -2.72 19.05
CA THR A 65 34.19 -4.13 18.97
C THR A 65 34.14 -4.86 20.31
N GLU A 66 34.11 -4.13 21.43
CA GLU A 66 34.25 -4.70 22.77
C GLU A 66 32.93 -4.84 23.53
N ALA A 67 31.91 -4.05 23.18
CA ALA A 67 30.65 -3.99 23.90
C ALA A 67 29.45 -4.19 22.97
N LYS A 68 28.38 -4.79 23.50
CA LYS A 68 27.13 -4.94 22.74
C LYS A 68 26.49 -3.56 22.51
N VAL A 69 25.89 -3.41 21.34
CA VAL A 69 25.21 -2.18 20.92
C VAL A 69 24.09 -1.77 21.90
N CYS A 70 23.35 -2.75 22.43
CA CYS A 70 22.28 -2.54 23.42
C CYS A 70 22.73 -1.88 24.74
N GLU A 71 24.02 -1.93 25.08
CA GLU A 71 24.53 -1.41 26.37
C GLU A 71 25.14 -0.02 26.24
N THR A 72 25.48 0.40 25.02
CA THR A 72 26.34 1.57 24.76
C THR A 72 25.60 2.75 24.14
N VAL A 73 24.41 2.51 23.60
CA VAL A 73 23.68 3.50 22.79
C VAL A 73 22.28 3.73 23.36
N SER A 74 21.85 4.99 23.38
CA SER A 74 20.47 5.35 23.72
C SER A 74 19.55 5.15 22.50
N PHE A 75 18.56 4.27 22.64
CA PHE A 75 17.57 3.97 21.60
C PHE A 75 16.30 4.82 21.67
N THR A 76 16.18 5.68 22.68
CA THR A 76 15.01 6.54 22.93
C THR A 76 14.50 7.27 21.68
N PRO A 77 15.31 8.05 20.92
CA PRO A 77 14.80 8.76 19.75
C PRO A 77 14.28 7.83 18.65
N ARG A 78 14.90 6.64 18.48
CA ARG A 78 14.48 5.64 17.50
C ARG A 78 13.14 5.00 17.88
N TRP A 79 12.92 4.76 19.17
CA TRP A 79 11.63 4.30 19.69
C TRP A 79 10.52 5.33 19.51
N TRP A 80 10.81 6.62 19.73
CA TRP A 80 9.87 7.69 19.46
C TRP A 80 9.50 7.78 17.98
N LEU A 81 10.49 7.69 17.08
CA LEU A 81 10.24 7.65 15.64
C LEU A 81 9.38 6.44 15.26
N PHE A 82 9.74 5.25 15.74
CA PHE A 82 8.95 4.05 15.47
C PHE A 82 7.51 4.21 15.95
N GLY A 83 7.30 4.67 17.19
CA GLY A 83 5.97 4.91 17.74
C GLY A 83 5.17 5.95 16.94
N ALA A 84 5.80 7.05 16.54
CA ALA A 84 5.14 8.09 15.74
C ALA A 84 4.71 7.55 14.36
N PHE A 85 5.56 6.79 13.68
CA PHE A 85 5.23 6.25 12.37
C PHE A 85 4.25 5.07 12.43
N ALA A 86 4.42 4.16 13.39
CA ALA A 86 3.57 2.99 13.56
C ALA A 86 2.17 3.37 14.06
N LEU A 87 2.07 4.23 15.08
CA LEU A 87 0.79 4.50 15.77
C LEU A 87 0.08 5.76 15.29
N LEU A 88 0.77 6.68 14.61
CA LEU A 88 0.15 7.92 14.11
C LEU A 88 0.12 7.94 12.58
N LEU A 89 1.28 7.90 11.92
CA LEU A 89 1.33 8.11 10.47
C LEU A 89 0.66 6.97 9.69
N THR A 90 0.98 5.72 10.01
CA THR A 90 0.41 4.55 9.33
C THR A 90 -1.12 4.50 9.40
N PRO A 91 -1.76 4.56 10.59
CA PRO A 91 -3.21 4.60 10.67
C PRO A 91 -3.82 5.85 10.03
N LEU A 92 -3.15 7.01 10.13
CA LEU A 92 -3.62 8.25 9.51
C LEU A 92 -3.69 8.13 7.98
N LEU A 93 -2.63 7.61 7.34
CA LEU A 93 -2.61 7.38 5.89
C LEU A 93 -3.73 6.43 5.46
N LEU A 94 -3.93 5.34 6.21
CA LEU A 94 -4.96 4.36 5.89
C LEU A 94 -6.38 4.94 6.03
N VAL A 95 -6.62 5.77 7.06
CA VAL A 95 -7.87 6.52 7.24
C VAL A 95 -8.09 7.51 6.10
N LEU A 96 -7.05 8.24 5.68
CA LEU A 96 -7.14 9.19 4.55
C LEU A 96 -7.49 8.47 3.23
N ILE A 97 -6.86 7.33 2.97
CA ILE A 97 -7.17 6.50 1.79
C ILE A 97 -8.64 6.05 1.82
N HIS A 98 -9.11 5.51 2.96
CA HIS A 98 -10.51 5.06 3.08
C HIS A 98 -11.52 6.20 3.03
N ALA A 99 -11.20 7.35 3.63
CA ALA A 99 -12.04 8.54 3.57
C ALA A 99 -12.18 9.07 2.13
N ASN A 100 -11.08 9.06 1.36
CA ASN A 100 -11.10 9.45 -0.04
C ASN A 100 -11.93 8.49 -0.89
N THR A 101 -11.80 7.18 -0.69
CA THR A 101 -12.60 6.17 -1.39
C THR A 101 -14.09 6.30 -1.05
N ALA A 102 -14.44 6.39 0.23
CA ALA A 102 -15.83 6.56 0.66
C ALA A 102 -16.47 7.82 0.05
N LYS A 103 -15.70 8.92 -0.06
CA LYS A 103 -16.14 10.15 -0.71
C LYS A 103 -16.37 9.97 -2.22
N GLN A 104 -15.49 9.26 -2.92
CA GLN A 104 -15.63 8.98 -4.35
C GLN A 104 -16.84 8.10 -4.65
N GLU A 105 -17.07 7.08 -3.82
CA GLU A 105 -18.18 6.12 -3.97
C GLU A 105 -19.49 6.61 -3.35
N LYS A 106 -19.50 7.80 -2.71
CA LYS A 106 -20.65 8.37 -1.98
C LYS A 106 -21.19 7.44 -0.89
N GLN A 107 -20.33 6.61 -0.31
CA GLN A 107 -20.66 5.70 0.78
C GLN A 107 -20.41 6.35 2.15
N PRO A 108 -21.14 5.93 3.20
CA PRO A 108 -20.85 6.39 4.56
C PRO A 108 -19.46 5.91 4.99
N PHE A 109 -18.62 6.83 5.48
CA PHE A 109 -17.30 6.49 5.99
C PHE A 109 -17.41 5.58 7.23
N ARG A 110 -16.77 4.42 7.16
CA ARG A 110 -16.59 3.49 8.28
C ARG A 110 -15.12 3.38 8.59
N LEU A 111 -14.78 3.41 9.88
CA LEU A 111 -13.39 3.37 10.31
C LEU A 111 -12.85 1.93 10.19
N PRO A 112 -11.82 1.69 9.36
CA PRO A 112 -11.35 0.35 9.00
C PRO A 112 -10.40 -0.21 10.08
N ARG A 113 -10.94 -0.59 11.24
CA ARG A 113 -10.15 -0.96 12.43
C ARG A 113 -9.25 -2.18 12.21
N ALA A 114 -9.73 -3.17 11.46
CA ALA A 114 -8.97 -4.40 11.21
C ALA A 114 -7.77 -4.13 10.29
N GLU A 115 -8.01 -3.36 9.24
CA GLU A 115 -7.03 -2.93 8.25
C GLU A 115 -5.97 -2.03 8.90
N MET A 116 -6.37 -1.15 9.82
CA MET A 116 -5.42 -0.38 10.62
C MET A 116 -4.50 -1.30 11.43
N ALA A 117 -5.03 -2.30 12.14
CA ALA A 117 -4.23 -3.23 12.92
C ALA A 117 -3.24 -4.02 12.03
N ILE A 118 -3.71 -4.50 10.87
CA ILE A 118 -2.88 -5.20 9.89
C ILE A 118 -1.78 -4.28 9.34
N ALA A 119 -2.11 -3.03 9.02
CA ALA A 119 -1.15 -2.06 8.50
C ALA A 119 -0.07 -1.71 9.53
N VAL A 120 -0.44 -1.52 10.79
CA VAL A 120 0.53 -1.28 11.89
C VAL A 120 1.43 -2.51 12.08
N PHE A 121 0.87 -3.72 12.03
CA PHE A 121 1.65 -4.95 12.12
C PHE A 121 2.62 -5.13 10.95
N ALA A 122 2.14 -4.88 9.72
CA ALA A 122 2.95 -4.92 8.51
C ALA A 122 4.08 -3.88 8.57
N PHE A 123 3.76 -2.64 8.95
CA PHE A 123 4.76 -1.58 9.16
C PHE A 123 5.79 -1.99 10.21
N SER A 124 5.36 -2.56 11.33
CA SER A 124 6.26 -2.98 12.42
C SER A 124 7.23 -4.06 11.97
N THR A 125 6.76 -5.00 11.14
CA THR A 125 7.60 -6.04 10.55
C THR A 125 8.67 -5.44 9.62
N TRP A 126 8.29 -4.47 8.79
CA TRP A 126 9.23 -3.75 7.94
C TRP A 126 10.23 -2.93 8.76
N ALA A 127 9.77 -2.20 9.77
CA ALA A 127 10.61 -1.44 10.69
C ALA A 127 11.60 -2.35 11.43
N PHE A 128 11.19 -3.57 11.76
CA PHE A 128 12.06 -4.58 12.36
C PHE A 128 13.21 -5.00 11.44
N ALA A 129 12.99 -5.03 10.12
CA ALA A 129 14.00 -5.44 9.13
C ALA A 129 14.93 -4.32 8.64
N ILE A 130 14.67 -3.07 9.00
CA ILE A 130 15.47 -1.92 8.60
C ILE A 130 16.76 -1.84 9.44
N PRO A 131 17.91 -1.45 8.86
CA PRO A 131 19.14 -1.23 9.62
C PRO A 131 19.00 -0.09 10.62
N GLU A 132 19.71 -0.17 11.75
CA GLU A 132 19.63 0.82 12.85
C GLU A 132 18.24 0.99 13.46
N THR A 133 17.47 -0.09 13.42
CA THR A 133 16.14 -0.15 13.99
C THR A 133 16.17 -0.01 15.52
N PRO A 134 15.12 0.55 16.16
CA PRO A 134 15.03 0.59 17.62
C PRO A 134 15.09 -0.80 18.28
N PHE A 135 14.81 -1.87 17.54
CA PHE A 135 14.89 -3.23 18.09
C PHE A 135 16.33 -3.70 18.37
N GLU A 136 17.37 -3.00 17.87
CA GLU A 136 18.77 -3.22 18.28
C GLU A 136 19.02 -2.90 19.77
N ASP A 137 18.06 -2.24 20.44
CA ASP A 137 18.02 -2.04 21.91
C ASP A 137 17.96 -3.39 22.66
N PHE A 138 17.41 -4.42 22.04
CA PHE A 138 17.35 -5.75 22.63
C PHE A 138 18.66 -6.51 22.38
N CYS A 139 19.35 -6.94 23.44
CA CYS A 139 20.63 -7.65 23.32
C CYS A 139 20.56 -9.04 22.63
N TRP A 140 19.36 -9.56 22.39
CA TRP A 140 19.13 -10.81 21.65
C TRP A 140 18.83 -10.57 20.16
N TYR A 141 18.64 -9.32 19.75
CA TYR A 141 18.32 -8.98 18.37
C TYR A 141 19.52 -9.24 17.44
N ASP A 142 19.24 -9.89 16.31
CA ASP A 142 20.16 -10.08 15.19
C ASP A 142 19.37 -9.82 13.91
N GLY A 143 19.95 -9.04 12.99
CA GLY A 143 19.31 -8.71 11.71
C GLY A 143 18.92 -9.94 10.88
N LYS A 144 19.56 -11.10 11.10
CA LYS A 144 19.16 -12.38 10.48
C LYS A 144 17.73 -12.78 10.83
N TYR A 145 17.34 -12.61 12.11
CA TYR A 145 15.98 -12.91 12.55
C TYR A 145 14.98 -11.95 11.93
N ALA A 146 15.39 -10.70 11.71
CA ALA A 146 14.54 -9.70 11.09
C ALA A 146 14.25 -9.99 9.61
N ALA A 147 15.25 -10.39 8.85
CA ALA A 147 15.06 -10.82 7.47
C ALA A 147 14.14 -12.06 7.37
N LEU A 148 14.33 -13.04 8.25
CA LEU A 148 13.49 -14.24 8.29
C LEU A 148 12.04 -13.92 8.68
N LEU A 149 11.85 -13.07 9.68
CA LEU A 149 10.52 -12.63 10.11
C LEU A 149 9.79 -11.89 8.98
N LEU A 150 10.49 -10.97 8.29
CA LEU A 150 9.92 -10.23 7.16
C LEU A 150 9.46 -11.17 6.04
N LEU A 151 10.26 -12.19 5.70
CA LEU A 151 9.89 -13.18 4.71
C LEU A 151 8.64 -13.96 5.13
N LEU A 152 8.59 -14.44 6.37
CA LEU A 152 7.44 -15.19 6.88
C LEU A 152 6.16 -14.34 6.88
N VAL A 153 6.24 -13.09 7.35
CA VAL A 153 5.09 -12.19 7.42
C VAL A 153 4.60 -11.78 6.04
N THR A 154 5.50 -11.48 5.10
CA THR A 154 5.09 -11.14 3.72
C THR A 154 4.39 -12.31 3.03
N VAL A 155 4.91 -13.54 3.17
CA VAL A 155 4.23 -14.75 2.68
C VAL A 155 2.88 -14.93 3.37
N PHE A 156 2.82 -14.81 4.69
CA PHE A 156 1.58 -14.97 5.45
C PHE A 156 0.52 -13.94 5.06
N LEU A 157 0.88 -12.65 5.01
CA LEU A 157 -0.03 -11.57 4.60
C LEU A 157 -0.53 -11.76 3.17
N SER A 158 0.32 -12.24 2.25
CA SER A 158 -0.13 -12.53 0.88
C SER A 158 -1.22 -13.60 0.79
N ARG A 159 -1.27 -14.53 1.78
CA ARG A 159 -2.29 -15.59 1.85
C ARG A 159 -3.51 -15.17 2.64
N VAL A 160 -3.34 -14.36 3.68
CA VAL A 160 -4.41 -14.00 4.61
C VAL A 160 -5.16 -12.73 4.21
N ALA A 161 -4.50 -11.76 3.57
CA ALA A 161 -5.14 -10.54 3.08
C ALA A 161 -6.42 -10.77 2.23
N PRO A 162 -6.46 -11.71 1.26
CA PRO A 162 -7.69 -11.96 0.48
C PRO A 162 -8.81 -12.62 1.30
N LEU A 163 -8.51 -13.24 2.45
CA LEU A 163 -9.53 -13.84 3.32
C LEU A 163 -10.21 -12.80 4.23
N LEU A 164 -9.49 -11.75 4.60
CA LEU A 164 -9.98 -10.69 5.51
C LEU A 164 -10.74 -9.58 4.79
N THR A 165 -10.63 -9.49 3.46
CA THR A 165 -11.20 -8.42 2.63
C THR A 165 -12.43 -8.87 1.83
N ARG A 166 -12.94 -10.07 2.11
CA ARG A 166 -14.23 -10.55 1.59
C ARG A 166 -15.36 -9.98 2.44
N ASP A 167 -15.74 -8.73 2.18
CA ASP A 167 -17.01 -8.14 2.59
C ASP A 167 -17.50 -7.16 1.50
#